data_AF-M1A6F8-F1
#
_entry.id   AF-M1A6F8-F1
#
_cell.length_a   1.000
_cell.length_b   1.000
_cell.length_c   1.000
_cell.angle_alpha   90.00
_cell.angle_beta   90.00
_cell.angle_gamma   90.00
#
_symmetry.space_group_name_H-M   'P 1'
#
loop_
_entity.id
_entity.type
_entity.pdbx_description
1 polymer ?
#
loop_
_entity_poly.entity_id
_entity_poly.type
_entity_poly.pdbx_seq_one_letter_code
_entity_poly.pdbx_strand_id
1 'polypeptide(L)'
;MDFELRRAREKLEQEQRERKLKAKLKLDREKKAKQEAIRQREAIEAVQRARRLDAAEAQAKATQQIEEELLAGRGVAFSRVLEAVPYEGAGDKIKLPPSCFTELSDQGAFDKGPLHFRVSAIHQSSLSDLKDAEQNKRTTHAGVLEFTADDGVVGLPSHIWSNLYPAESPMVPMVEVCYVWLSKGTYSKLQPVEAGFSDIPNHKAVLETSLRQHATLSEGDVLTVNHGVLTYHLRVLELKPSSSVSVLETDIEVDVIGADPTAESTSQPVLQPLELGKLDSGVVAEGSYVYYKFQIGDDIWGKISSGDAEIEVKIESENHDGDTDLYVSRHPLLFPTQHQHGWSSHDIGSKALVLNSRDLGLGPGTYSIGIYGFKGTTKYKVSVSIRDKSNLKIGQQAVSSTLSADADTVECQNCKHYIPSRSIALHEAYCRRHNIICQHTSCGVVLRRDEVKNHVHCEECGLAFQKEEMEKHKKVFHVPLNCPCGIVLEKEKMVQHQSVECPLRLVTCQFCGDMVQAGTSAADVRDRLRGLTQHESVCGSRTAPCDSCGRSVMLKDMDIHQVAVHQKN
;
A
#
# COMPACT_ATOMS: atom_id res chain seq x y z
N MET A 1 -97.51 61.52 53.36
CA MET A 1 -96.44 62.36 52.77
C MET A 1 -95.02 61.86 53.14
N ASP A 2 -94.82 60.55 53.37
CA ASP A 2 -93.54 60.01 53.92
C ASP A 2 -92.97 58.81 53.14
N PHE A 3 -93.72 58.29 52.15
CA PHE A 3 -93.31 57.14 51.35
C PHE A 3 -92.53 57.56 50.08
N GLU A 4 -92.85 58.73 49.52
CA GLU A 4 -92.20 59.25 48.30
C GLU A 4 -90.77 59.76 48.58
N LEU A 5 -90.53 60.34 49.76
CA LEU A 5 -89.21 60.85 50.17
C LEU A 5 -88.19 59.73 50.44
N ARG A 6 -88.61 58.60 51.04
CA ARG A 6 -87.72 57.43 51.23
C ARG A 6 -87.33 56.78 49.91
N ARG A 7 -88.29 56.62 48.99
CA ARG A 7 -88.05 56.05 47.66
C ARG A 7 -87.11 56.91 46.82
N ALA A 8 -87.23 58.25 46.93
CA ALA A 8 -86.32 59.17 46.27
C ALA A 8 -84.88 59.10 46.83
N ARG A 9 -84.73 58.97 48.16
CA ARG A 9 -83.42 58.84 48.81
C ARG A 9 -82.73 57.52 48.49
N GLU A 10 -83.46 56.41 48.53
CA GLU A 10 -82.93 55.09 48.13
C GLU A 10 -82.52 55.08 46.65
N LYS A 11 -83.34 55.65 45.77
CA LYS A 11 -83.01 55.77 44.34
C LYS A 11 -81.74 56.60 44.12
N LEU A 12 -81.59 57.70 44.86
CA LEU A 12 -80.38 58.56 44.80
C LEU A 12 -79.14 57.83 45.34
N GLU A 13 -79.26 57.06 46.43
CA GLU A 13 -78.16 56.24 46.96
C GLU A 13 -77.77 55.09 46.03
N GLN A 14 -78.76 54.44 45.39
CA GLN A 14 -78.53 53.39 44.41
C GLN A 14 -77.82 53.96 43.17
N GLU A 15 -78.26 55.12 42.69
CA GLU A 15 -77.64 55.81 41.56
C GLU A 15 -76.21 56.30 41.90
N GLN A 16 -75.98 56.77 43.13
CA GLN A 16 -74.63 57.10 43.61
C GLN A 16 -73.72 55.88 43.71
N ARG A 17 -74.23 54.73 44.17
CA ARG A 17 -73.47 53.46 44.21
C ARG A 17 -73.16 52.95 42.81
N GLU A 18 -74.11 52.99 41.89
CA GLU A 18 -73.89 52.61 40.48
C GLU A 18 -72.88 53.52 39.80
N ARG A 19 -72.93 54.84 40.02
CA ARG A 19 -71.93 55.78 39.51
C ARG A 19 -70.53 55.48 40.06
N LYS A 20 -70.41 55.18 41.36
CA LYS A 20 -69.13 54.78 41.98
C LYS A 20 -68.61 53.45 41.41
N LEU A 21 -69.47 52.45 41.21
CA LEU A 21 -69.10 51.16 40.64
C LEU A 21 -68.69 51.30 39.16
N LYS A 22 -69.41 52.08 38.36
CA LYS A 22 -69.04 52.39 36.96
C LYS A 22 -67.72 53.15 36.88
N ALA A 23 -67.48 54.13 37.77
CA ALA A 23 -66.21 54.85 37.84
C ALA A 23 -65.04 53.92 38.22
N LYS A 24 -65.24 53.01 39.19
CA LYS A 24 -64.23 52.02 39.60
C LYS A 24 -63.92 51.03 38.47
N LEU A 25 -64.94 50.51 37.77
CA LEU A 25 -64.77 49.65 36.60
C LEU A 25 -64.04 50.34 35.45
N LYS A 26 -64.31 51.63 35.20
CA LYS A 26 -63.60 52.41 34.19
C LYS A 26 -62.12 52.58 34.54
N LEU A 27 -61.83 52.88 35.80
CA LEU A 27 -60.45 53.06 36.30
C LEU A 27 -59.67 51.73 36.29
N ASP A 28 -60.31 50.60 36.62
CA ASP A 28 -59.69 49.28 36.54
C ASP A 28 -59.44 48.84 35.08
N ARG A 29 -60.35 49.17 34.15
CA ARG A 29 -60.13 48.95 32.70
C ARG A 29 -58.97 49.79 32.17
N GLU A 30 -58.88 51.05 32.57
CA GLU A 30 -57.80 51.96 32.18
C GLU A 30 -56.44 51.49 32.74
N LYS A 31 -56.40 51.03 34.00
CA LYS A 31 -55.21 50.41 34.59
C LYS A 31 -54.77 49.15 33.83
N LYS A 32 -55.70 48.26 33.48
CA LYS A 32 -55.40 47.04 32.70
C LYS A 32 -54.89 47.38 31.30
N ALA A 33 -55.53 48.32 30.60
CA ALA A 33 -55.08 48.77 29.28
C ALA A 33 -53.68 49.41 29.34
N LYS A 34 -53.38 50.19 30.39
CA LYS A 34 -52.04 50.76 30.60
C LYS A 34 -50.99 49.69 30.88
N GLN A 35 -51.31 48.67 31.68
CA GLN A 35 -50.42 47.53 31.95
C GLN A 35 -50.15 46.70 30.68
N GLU A 36 -51.19 46.47 29.88
CA GLU A 36 -51.06 45.74 28.61
C GLU A 36 -50.22 46.53 27.58
N ALA A 37 -50.41 47.85 27.49
CA ALA A 37 -49.59 48.72 26.64
C ALA A 37 -48.11 48.74 27.07
N ILE A 38 -47.83 48.73 28.39
CA ILE A 38 -46.46 48.60 28.91
C ILE A 38 -45.87 47.24 28.52
N ARG A 39 -46.62 46.15 28.71
CA ARG A 39 -46.16 44.80 28.36
C ARG A 39 -45.90 44.63 26.86
N GLN A 40 -46.74 45.21 26.00
CA GLN A 40 -46.53 45.21 24.55
C GLN A 40 -45.28 46.02 24.17
N ARG A 41 -45.07 47.18 24.79
CA ARG A 41 -43.87 48.00 24.56
C ARG A 41 -42.59 47.29 25.01
N GLU A 42 -42.61 46.66 26.19
CA GLU A 42 -41.50 45.85 26.71
C GLU A 42 -41.21 44.65 25.81
N ALA A 43 -42.24 43.97 25.28
CA ALA A 43 -42.08 42.86 24.34
C ALA A 43 -41.44 43.32 23.02
N ILE A 44 -41.87 44.47 22.45
CA ILE A 44 -41.26 45.04 21.24
C ILE A 44 -39.80 45.44 21.49
N GLU A 45 -39.52 46.08 22.63
CA GLU A 45 -38.15 46.47 22.99
C GLU A 45 -37.26 45.24 23.22
N ALA A 46 -37.77 44.19 23.83
CA ALA A 46 -37.06 42.92 24.02
C ALA A 46 -36.71 42.25 22.68
N VAL A 47 -37.64 42.21 21.72
CA VAL A 47 -37.39 41.67 20.37
C VAL A 47 -36.36 42.52 19.62
N GLN A 48 -36.44 43.86 19.72
CA GLN A 48 -35.45 44.74 19.10
C GLN A 48 -34.07 44.60 19.75
N ARG A 49 -34.00 44.41 21.07
CA ARG A 49 -32.75 44.15 21.80
C ARG A 49 -32.14 42.81 21.40
N ALA A 50 -32.93 41.74 21.29
CA ALA A 50 -32.47 40.44 20.81
C ALA A 50 -31.87 40.55 19.40
N ARG A 51 -32.59 41.17 18.45
CA ARG A 51 -32.05 41.39 17.08
C ARG A 51 -30.74 42.18 17.05
N ARG A 52 -30.57 43.17 17.94
CA ARG A 52 -29.33 43.94 18.05
C ARG A 52 -28.19 43.09 18.62
N LEU A 53 -28.47 42.24 19.60
CA LEU A 53 -27.50 41.30 20.16
C LEU A 53 -27.08 40.27 19.11
N ASP A 54 -28.03 39.68 18.39
CA ASP A 54 -27.75 38.72 17.32
C ASP A 54 -26.92 39.36 16.20
N ALA A 55 -27.27 40.59 15.79
CA ALA A 55 -26.51 41.34 14.79
C ALA A 55 -25.09 41.70 15.28
N ALA A 56 -24.94 42.09 16.55
CA ALA A 56 -23.64 42.39 17.14
C ALA A 56 -22.78 41.13 17.29
N GLU A 57 -23.37 40.00 17.68
CA GLU A 57 -22.68 38.71 17.74
C GLU A 57 -22.25 38.24 16.35
N ALA A 58 -23.12 38.35 15.34
CA ALA A 58 -22.78 38.03 13.96
C ALA A 58 -21.64 38.93 13.43
N GLN A 59 -21.66 40.22 13.73
CA GLN A 59 -20.59 41.14 13.35
C GLN A 59 -19.28 40.84 14.10
N ALA A 60 -19.35 40.51 15.39
CA ALA A 60 -18.19 40.12 16.17
C ALA A 60 -17.55 38.83 15.62
N LYS A 61 -18.37 37.81 15.32
CA LYS A 61 -17.90 36.55 14.70
C LYS A 61 -17.27 36.81 13.33
N ALA A 62 -17.87 37.63 12.48
CA ALA A 62 -17.31 37.96 11.17
C ALA A 62 -15.97 38.72 11.29
N THR A 63 -15.87 39.66 12.24
CA THR A 63 -14.62 40.40 12.49
C THR A 63 -13.53 39.46 13.00
N GLN A 64 -13.86 38.57 13.93
CA GLN A 64 -12.94 37.57 14.46
C GLN A 64 -12.45 36.61 13.36
N GLN A 65 -13.34 36.14 12.48
CA GLN A 65 -12.95 35.29 11.34
C GLN A 65 -11.97 35.99 10.39
N ILE A 66 -12.22 37.26 10.06
CA ILE A 66 -11.31 38.04 9.21
C ILE A 66 -9.94 38.21 9.88
N GLU A 67 -9.90 38.46 11.19
CA GLU A 67 -8.66 38.58 11.95
C GLU A 67 -7.90 37.24 11.98
N GLU A 68 -8.59 36.12 12.18
CA GLU A 68 -8.01 34.77 12.12
C GLU A 68 -7.44 34.44 10.72
N GLU A 69 -8.14 34.80 9.64
CA GLU A 69 -7.67 34.62 8.26
C GLU A 69 -6.42 35.47 7.97
N LEU A 70 -6.42 36.74 8.40
CA LEU A 70 -5.27 37.61 8.28
C LEU A 70 -4.07 37.06 9.05
N LEU A 71 -4.28 36.55 10.26
CA LEU A 71 -3.23 35.92 11.06
C LEU A 71 -2.70 34.66 10.38
N ALA A 72 -3.59 33.79 9.88
CA ALA A 72 -3.23 32.57 9.17
C ALA A 72 -2.43 32.84 7.88
N GLY A 73 -2.77 33.89 7.14
CA GLY A 73 -2.06 34.31 5.92
C GLY A 73 -0.86 35.24 6.16
N ARG A 74 -0.40 35.41 7.42
CA ARG A 74 0.66 36.37 7.80
C ARG A 74 0.43 37.78 7.22
N GLY A 75 -0.82 38.26 7.27
CA GLY A 75 -1.24 39.57 6.78
C GLY A 75 -1.63 39.61 5.29
N VAL A 76 -1.78 38.46 4.62
CA VAL A 76 -2.43 38.34 3.30
C VAL A 76 -3.80 37.71 3.54
N ALA A 77 -4.86 38.36 3.09
CA ALA A 77 -6.22 37.83 3.13
C ALA A 77 -6.65 37.50 1.71
N PHE A 78 -6.68 36.21 1.39
CA PHE A 78 -7.15 35.71 0.11
C PHE A 78 -8.07 34.52 0.36
N SER A 79 -9.32 34.66 -0.07
CA SER A 79 -10.33 33.59 -0.06
C SER A 79 -11.18 33.69 -1.31
N ARG A 80 -11.28 32.60 -2.07
CA ARG A 80 -12.06 32.52 -3.30
C ARG A 80 -12.85 31.24 -3.36
N VAL A 81 -14.12 31.35 -3.76
CA VAL A 81 -14.96 30.20 -4.07
C VAL A 81 -14.87 29.94 -5.57
N LEU A 82 -14.42 28.74 -5.94
CA LEU A 82 -14.15 28.33 -7.31
C LEU A 82 -14.83 26.98 -7.59
N GLU A 83 -15.18 26.76 -8.86
CA GLU A 83 -15.64 25.45 -9.33
C GLU A 83 -14.46 24.50 -9.48
N ALA A 84 -14.52 23.33 -8.87
CA ALA A 84 -13.45 22.35 -8.88
C ALA A 84 -13.53 21.42 -10.09
N VAL A 85 -12.45 21.35 -10.87
CA VAL A 85 -12.32 20.44 -12.01
C VAL A 85 -11.18 19.46 -11.73
N PRO A 86 -11.42 18.13 -11.82
CA PRO A 86 -10.37 17.15 -11.63
C PRO A 86 -9.38 17.18 -12.81
N TYR A 87 -8.09 17.02 -12.53
CA TYR A 87 -7.08 16.82 -13.57
C TYR A 87 -6.08 15.73 -13.16
N GLU A 88 -5.44 15.11 -14.15
CA GLU A 88 -4.38 14.12 -13.91
C GLU A 88 -3.09 14.83 -13.48
N GLY A 89 -2.89 14.90 -12.16
CA GLY A 89 -1.71 15.48 -11.52
C GLY A 89 -1.21 14.62 -10.39
N ALA A 90 0.11 14.65 -10.17
CA ALA A 90 0.76 13.99 -9.04
C ALA A 90 0.84 14.93 -7.83
N GLY A 91 0.64 14.39 -6.63
CA GLY A 91 0.72 15.14 -5.38
C GLY A 91 -0.50 16.03 -5.13
N ASP A 92 -0.27 17.17 -4.48
CA ASP A 92 -1.26 18.09 -3.91
C ASP A 92 -1.24 19.49 -4.54
N LYS A 93 -0.72 19.61 -5.77
CA LYS A 93 -0.52 20.91 -6.42
C LYS A 93 -1.74 21.29 -7.26
N ILE A 94 -2.39 22.40 -6.93
CA ILE A 94 -3.59 22.88 -7.63
C ILE A 94 -3.25 23.86 -8.75
N LYS A 95 -4.16 23.98 -9.73
CA LYS A 95 -4.09 25.01 -10.78
C LYS A 95 -5.09 26.12 -10.49
N LEU A 96 -4.61 27.35 -10.40
CA LEU A 96 -5.44 28.52 -10.09
C LEU A 96 -5.62 29.43 -11.32
N PRO A 97 -6.64 30.30 -11.33
CA PRO A 97 -6.79 31.31 -12.36
C PRO A 97 -5.70 32.40 -12.32
N PRO A 98 -5.37 33.03 -13.46
CA PRO A 98 -4.48 34.20 -13.51
C PRO A 98 -4.98 35.38 -12.67
N SER A 99 -6.29 35.52 -12.48
CA SER A 99 -6.88 36.54 -11.61
C SER A 99 -6.42 36.38 -10.15
N CYS A 100 -6.27 35.15 -9.66
CA CYS A 100 -5.74 34.86 -8.32
C CYS A 100 -4.27 35.23 -8.18
N PHE A 101 -3.46 35.05 -9.23
CA PHE A 101 -2.06 35.47 -9.23
C PHE A 101 -1.91 36.97 -8.99
N THR A 102 -2.72 37.76 -9.70
CA THR A 102 -2.67 39.23 -9.63
C THR A 102 -3.00 39.70 -8.21
N GLU A 103 -4.07 39.18 -7.62
CA GLU A 103 -4.49 39.52 -6.26
C GLU A 103 -3.45 39.12 -5.19
N LEU A 104 -2.87 37.92 -5.30
CA LEU A 104 -1.83 37.46 -4.37
C LEU A 104 -0.54 38.27 -4.52
N SER A 105 -0.21 38.70 -5.75
CA SER A 105 0.95 39.55 -6.03
C SER A 105 0.78 40.93 -5.44
N ASP A 106 -0.40 41.54 -5.58
CA ASP A 106 -0.71 42.86 -5.03
C ASP A 106 -0.62 42.89 -3.50
N GLN A 107 -0.92 41.76 -2.84
CA GLN A 107 -0.81 41.60 -1.39
C GLN A 107 0.59 41.16 -0.91
N GLY A 108 1.56 40.99 -1.81
CA GLY A 108 2.93 40.58 -1.47
C GLY A 108 3.03 39.16 -0.91
N ALA A 109 2.18 38.23 -1.37
CA ALA A 109 2.19 36.85 -0.89
C ALA A 109 3.49 36.11 -1.30
N PHE A 110 4.02 36.40 -2.49
CA PHE A 110 5.21 35.74 -3.04
C PHE A 110 6.50 36.02 -2.25
N ASP A 111 6.56 37.15 -1.53
CA ASP A 111 7.70 37.50 -0.68
C ASP A 111 7.73 36.72 0.64
N LYS A 112 6.63 36.02 0.98
CA LYS A 112 6.44 35.34 2.27
C LYS A 112 6.80 33.85 2.25
N GLY A 113 7.31 33.35 1.12
CA GLY A 113 7.75 31.97 0.94
C GLY A 113 6.81 31.15 0.05
N PRO A 114 6.82 29.82 0.19
CA PRO A 114 5.95 28.94 -0.61
C PRO A 114 4.47 29.24 -0.38
N LEU A 115 3.69 29.22 -1.47
CA LEU A 115 2.26 29.46 -1.42
C LEU A 115 1.52 28.17 -1.05
N HIS A 116 0.81 28.21 0.07
CA HIS A 116 -0.06 27.12 0.50
C HIS A 116 -1.51 27.62 0.55
N PHE A 117 -2.43 26.72 0.26
CA PHE A 117 -3.85 27.00 0.23
C PHE A 117 -4.60 25.95 1.02
N ARG A 118 -5.54 26.40 1.85
CA ARG A 118 -6.55 25.55 2.46
C ARG A 118 -7.70 25.43 1.48
N VAL A 119 -8.00 24.20 1.06
CA VAL A 119 -9.10 23.87 0.16
C VAL A 119 -10.20 23.20 0.97
N SER A 120 -11.39 23.80 0.97
CA SER A 120 -12.53 23.28 1.73
C SER A 120 -13.70 22.99 0.80
N ALA A 121 -14.28 21.79 0.89
CA ALA A 121 -15.46 21.45 0.11
C ALA A 121 -16.68 22.24 0.60
N ILE A 122 -17.44 22.83 -0.34
CA ILE A 122 -18.71 23.48 -0.04
C ILE A 122 -19.84 22.51 -0.38
N HIS A 123 -20.44 21.89 0.63
CA HIS A 123 -21.65 21.11 0.44
C HIS A 123 -22.86 22.05 0.37
N GLN A 124 -23.57 22.05 -0.75
CA GLN A 124 -24.92 22.63 -0.80
C GLN A 124 -25.88 21.69 -0.06
N SER A 125 -25.96 21.79 1.26
CA SER A 125 -27.04 21.13 2.00
C SER A 125 -28.35 21.89 1.79
N SER A 126 -29.44 21.15 1.58
CA SER A 126 -30.80 21.69 1.63
C SER A 126 -31.11 22.23 3.03
N LEU A 127 -32.03 23.19 3.12
CA LEU A 127 -32.38 24.02 4.29
C LEU A 127 -32.83 23.29 5.59
N SER A 128 -32.68 21.97 5.70
CA SER A 128 -33.13 21.16 6.84
C SER A 128 -32.07 20.90 7.93
N ASP A 129 -30.77 20.98 7.62
CA ASP A 129 -29.73 20.41 8.51
C ASP A 129 -28.74 21.47 9.03
N LEU A 130 -29.25 22.61 9.49
CA LEU A 130 -28.47 23.74 10.00
C LEU A 130 -27.75 23.50 11.35
N LYS A 131 -27.82 22.29 11.92
CA LYS A 131 -27.12 21.94 13.17
C LYS A 131 -25.94 20.98 12.98
N ASP A 132 -25.86 20.27 11.85
CA ASP A 132 -24.78 19.33 11.53
C ASP A 132 -23.78 19.89 10.49
N ALA A 133 -24.05 21.08 9.93
CA ALA A 133 -23.24 21.68 8.87
C ALA A 133 -21.85 22.20 9.34
N GLU A 134 -21.67 22.53 10.62
CA GLU A 134 -20.38 22.96 11.16
C GLU A 134 -19.41 21.79 11.42
N GLN A 135 -19.90 20.54 11.48
CA GLN A 135 -19.09 19.37 11.86
C GLN A 135 -18.53 18.55 10.68
N ASN A 136 -18.98 18.80 9.43
CA ASN A 136 -18.59 18.02 8.26
C ASN A 136 -17.97 18.85 7.11
N LYS A 137 -17.34 19.99 7.41
CA LYS A 137 -16.54 20.71 6.39
C LYS A 137 -15.21 19.98 6.21
N ARG A 138 -15.11 19.12 5.19
CA ARG A 138 -13.83 18.49 4.83
C ARG A 138 -12.88 19.53 4.27
N THR A 139 -11.71 19.61 4.87
CA THR A 139 -10.65 20.55 4.51
C THR A 139 -9.36 19.78 4.26
N THR A 140 -8.65 20.14 3.21
CA THR A 140 -7.29 19.67 2.93
C THR A 140 -6.43 20.86 2.52
N HIS A 141 -5.11 20.67 2.46
CA HIS A 141 -4.18 21.71 2.07
C HIS A 141 -3.51 21.34 0.76
N ALA A 142 -3.10 22.37 0.01
CA ALA A 142 -2.52 22.22 -1.31
C ALA A 142 -1.44 23.27 -1.55
N GLY A 143 -0.45 22.92 -2.35
CA GLY A 143 0.44 23.90 -2.99
C GLY A 143 -0.14 24.38 -4.33
N VAL A 144 0.42 25.42 -4.92
CA VAL A 144 0.10 25.83 -6.30
C VAL A 144 1.10 25.26 -7.30
N LEU A 145 0.61 24.71 -8.41
CA LEU A 145 1.44 24.28 -9.54
C LEU A 145 1.68 25.45 -10.50
N GLU A 146 0.58 26.04 -10.98
CA GLU A 146 0.58 27.10 -12.00
C GLU A 146 -0.72 27.90 -11.97
N PHE A 147 -0.69 29.09 -12.58
CA PHE A 147 -1.82 30.01 -12.67
C PHE A 147 -2.40 30.04 -14.09
N THR A 148 -2.89 28.90 -14.57
CA THR A 148 -3.34 28.69 -15.97
C THR A 148 -4.79 28.25 -16.09
N ALA A 149 -5.52 28.11 -14.98
CA ALA A 149 -6.92 27.69 -15.00
C ALA A 149 -7.83 28.80 -15.55
N ASP A 150 -8.99 28.42 -16.09
CA ASP A 150 -10.00 29.37 -16.52
C ASP A 150 -10.57 30.17 -15.33
N ASP A 151 -10.92 31.43 -15.56
CA ASP A 151 -11.47 32.28 -14.50
C ASP A 151 -12.75 31.68 -13.90
N GLY A 152 -12.77 31.54 -12.57
CA GLY A 152 -13.85 30.90 -11.81
C GLY A 152 -13.66 29.40 -11.56
N VAL A 153 -12.61 28.79 -12.10
CA VAL A 153 -12.33 27.35 -11.99
C VAL A 153 -11.01 27.08 -11.25
N VAL A 154 -10.94 25.98 -10.50
CA VAL A 154 -9.70 25.45 -9.90
C VAL A 154 -9.46 24.01 -10.34
N GLY A 155 -8.25 23.74 -10.84
CA GLY A 155 -7.83 22.38 -11.17
C GLY A 155 -7.35 21.64 -9.93
N LEU A 156 -8.03 20.57 -9.54
CA LEU A 156 -7.66 19.72 -8.40
C LEU A 156 -7.04 18.40 -8.86
N PRO A 157 -5.87 17.99 -8.33
CA PRO A 157 -5.30 16.68 -8.62
C PRO A 157 -6.10 15.56 -7.93
N SER A 158 -5.97 14.33 -8.42
CA SER A 158 -6.72 13.16 -7.91
C SER A 158 -6.57 12.96 -6.40
N HIS A 159 -5.41 13.25 -5.82
CA HIS A 159 -5.17 13.15 -4.38
C HIS A 159 -6.08 14.09 -3.57
N ILE A 160 -6.14 15.38 -3.95
CA ILE A 160 -6.99 16.38 -3.29
C ILE A 160 -8.45 16.06 -3.50
N TRP A 161 -8.82 15.63 -4.71
CA TRP A 161 -10.18 15.26 -5.05
C TRP A 161 -10.70 14.11 -4.17
N SER A 162 -9.92 13.03 -4.03
CA SER A 162 -10.30 11.87 -3.23
C SER A 162 -10.42 12.18 -1.74
N ASN A 163 -9.58 13.08 -1.21
CA ASN A 163 -9.65 13.51 0.20
C ASN A 163 -10.87 14.42 0.47
N LEU A 164 -11.27 15.25 -0.50
CA LEU A 164 -12.46 16.09 -0.38
C LEU A 164 -13.77 15.30 -0.62
N TYR A 165 -13.80 14.41 -1.62
CA TYR A 165 -15.00 13.70 -2.09
C TYR A 165 -14.83 12.16 -2.16
N PRO A 166 -14.63 11.46 -1.03
CA PRO A 166 -14.39 10.01 -1.00
C PRO A 166 -15.61 9.11 -1.30
N ALA A 167 -16.85 9.62 -1.22
CA ALA A 167 -18.07 8.79 -1.36
C ALA A 167 -18.88 9.12 -2.62
N GLU A 168 -19.16 10.40 -2.89
CA GLU A 168 -19.85 10.86 -4.10
C GLU A 168 -19.38 12.27 -4.46
N SER A 169 -19.17 12.53 -5.75
CA SER A 169 -18.90 13.87 -6.25
C SER A 169 -20.22 14.64 -6.44
N PRO A 170 -20.35 15.86 -5.89
CA PRO A 170 -21.54 16.68 -6.11
C PRO A 170 -21.67 17.07 -7.59
N MET A 171 -22.91 17.29 -8.06
CA MET A 171 -23.17 17.73 -9.45
C MET A 171 -22.42 19.01 -9.84
N VAL A 172 -22.20 19.91 -8.88
CA VAL A 172 -21.40 21.12 -9.04
C VAL A 172 -20.45 21.21 -7.84
N PRO A 173 -19.20 20.74 -7.98
CA PRO A 173 -18.22 20.75 -6.89
C PRO A 173 -17.67 22.16 -6.70
N MET A 174 -18.22 22.88 -5.73
CA MET A 174 -17.68 24.17 -5.31
C MET A 174 -16.68 23.98 -4.17
N VAL A 175 -15.54 24.64 -4.25
CA VAL A 175 -14.53 24.65 -3.19
C VAL A 175 -14.16 26.07 -2.82
N GLU A 176 -13.90 26.27 -1.53
CA GLU A 176 -13.31 27.49 -1.01
C GLU A 176 -11.80 27.31 -0.91
N VAL A 177 -11.05 28.18 -1.59
CA VAL A 177 -9.59 28.21 -1.61
C VAL A 177 -9.14 29.44 -0.82
N CYS A 178 -8.52 29.22 0.35
CA CYS A 178 -7.97 30.28 1.20
C CYS A 178 -6.45 30.22 1.22
N TYR A 179 -5.78 31.35 1.10
CA TYR A 179 -4.33 31.42 1.32
C TYR A 179 -4.02 31.24 2.80
N VAL A 180 -3.08 30.36 3.12
CA VAL A 180 -2.65 30.09 4.49
C VAL A 180 -1.15 29.91 4.56
N TRP A 181 -0.54 30.33 5.67
CA TRP A 181 0.85 30.04 5.96
C TRP A 181 0.94 28.76 6.79
N LEU A 182 1.77 27.81 6.33
CA LEU A 182 2.03 26.56 7.03
C LEU A 182 3.47 26.52 7.54
N SER A 183 3.65 26.08 8.79
CA SER A 183 4.97 25.78 9.33
C SER A 183 5.56 24.52 8.69
N LYS A 184 6.88 24.44 8.61
CA LYS A 184 7.57 23.21 8.20
C LYS A 184 7.26 22.07 9.16
N GLY A 185 6.93 20.90 8.61
CA GLY A 185 6.69 19.70 9.39
C GLY A 185 7.98 19.21 10.04
N THR A 186 7.87 18.66 11.25
CA THR A 186 8.98 17.98 11.95
C THR A 186 8.69 16.51 12.20
N TYR A 187 7.42 16.13 12.35
CA TYR A 187 7.00 14.76 12.60
C TYR A 187 5.67 14.46 11.92
N SER A 188 5.53 13.25 11.41
CA SER A 188 4.28 12.70 10.89
C SER A 188 4.07 11.26 11.33
N LYS A 189 2.84 10.96 11.74
CA LYS A 189 2.41 9.60 12.06
C LYS A 189 1.46 9.10 10.99
N LEU A 190 1.85 8.04 10.30
CA LEU A 190 1.11 7.49 9.18
C LEU A 190 0.63 6.08 9.49
N GLN A 191 -0.59 5.76 9.07
CA GLN A 191 -1.16 4.43 9.19
C GLN A 191 -1.56 3.90 7.81
N PRO A 192 -0.96 2.80 7.35
CA PRO A 192 -1.41 2.09 6.16
C PRO A 192 -2.85 1.58 6.36
N VAL A 193 -3.68 1.73 5.33
CA VAL A 193 -5.02 1.15 5.28
C VAL A 193 -4.90 -0.34 4.93
N GLU A 194 -4.04 -0.66 3.96
CA GLU A 194 -3.74 -2.04 3.57
C GLU A 194 -2.60 -2.65 4.39
N ALA A 195 -2.69 -3.97 4.61
CA ALA A 195 -1.58 -4.74 5.17
C ALA A 195 -0.43 -4.88 4.17
N GLY A 196 0.79 -5.08 4.69
CA GLY A 196 1.96 -5.40 3.86
C GLY A 196 2.80 -4.20 3.40
N PHE A 197 2.43 -2.95 3.72
CA PHE A 197 3.27 -1.79 3.41
C PHE A 197 4.68 -1.90 4.04
N SER A 198 4.77 -2.41 5.27
CA SER A 198 6.04 -2.64 5.97
C SER A 198 6.93 -3.70 5.30
N ASP A 199 6.36 -4.55 4.43
CA ASP A 199 7.10 -5.60 3.72
C ASP A 199 7.82 -5.07 2.47
N ILE A 200 7.49 -3.86 2.05
CA ILE A 200 8.10 -3.21 0.90
C ILE A 200 9.62 -3.03 1.12
N PRO A 201 10.46 -3.43 0.14
CA PRO A 201 11.86 -3.04 0.07
C PRO A 201 12.04 -1.55 0.34
N ASN A 202 12.81 -1.20 1.38
CA ASN A 202 13.15 0.19 1.67
C ASN A 202 11.91 1.11 1.70
N HIS A 203 10.82 0.68 2.36
CA HIS A 203 9.54 1.40 2.45
C HIS A 203 9.69 2.88 2.85
N LYS A 204 10.76 3.23 3.59
CA LYS A 204 11.12 4.61 3.92
C LYS A 204 11.46 5.45 2.70
N ALA A 205 12.32 4.95 1.80
CA ALA A 205 12.69 5.66 0.59
C ALA A 205 11.50 5.79 -0.37
N VAL A 206 10.68 4.73 -0.51
CA VAL A 206 9.45 4.75 -1.31
C VAL A 206 8.51 5.84 -0.81
N LEU A 207 8.33 5.91 0.51
CA LEU A 207 7.51 6.94 1.12
C LEU A 207 8.12 8.34 0.92
N GLU A 208 9.43 8.50 1.07
CA GLU A 208 10.13 9.77 0.84
C GLU A 208 9.94 10.26 -0.61
N THR A 209 10.11 9.37 -1.60
CA THR A 209 9.85 9.67 -3.01
C THR A 209 8.40 10.12 -3.22
N SER A 210 7.45 9.44 -2.57
CA SER A 210 6.03 9.81 -2.63
C SER A 210 5.80 11.20 -2.02
N LEU A 211 6.29 11.44 -0.80
CA LEU A 211 6.11 12.71 -0.07
C LEU A 211 6.72 13.90 -0.80
N ARG A 212 7.81 13.73 -1.56
CA ARG A 212 8.41 14.78 -2.41
C ARG A 212 7.46 15.31 -3.50
N GLN A 213 6.44 14.55 -3.87
CA GLN A 213 5.43 15.00 -4.83
C GLN A 213 4.43 15.98 -4.18
N HIS A 214 4.31 15.97 -2.86
CA HIS A 214 3.41 16.81 -2.09
C HIS A 214 4.13 18.07 -1.56
N ALA A 215 3.40 19.16 -1.41
CA ALA A 215 3.82 20.41 -0.79
C ALA A 215 3.37 20.51 0.67
N THR A 216 2.26 19.86 0.99
CA THR A 216 1.57 19.93 2.28
C THR A 216 1.07 18.55 2.72
N LEU A 217 0.86 18.41 4.03
CA LEU A 217 0.15 17.29 4.64
C LEU A 217 -0.86 17.85 5.64
N SER A 218 -2.07 17.28 5.66
CA SER A 218 -3.09 17.56 6.68
C SER A 218 -3.44 16.30 7.46
N GLU A 219 -3.76 16.46 8.74
CA GLU A 219 -4.26 15.39 9.58
C GLU A 219 -5.60 14.87 9.05
N GLY A 220 -5.74 13.55 8.92
CA GLY A 220 -6.89 12.88 8.32
C GLY A 220 -6.79 12.65 6.81
N ASP A 221 -5.88 13.30 6.09
CA ASP A 221 -5.68 13.07 4.65
C ASP A 221 -5.16 11.65 4.40
N VAL A 222 -5.50 11.08 3.24
CA VAL A 222 -5.02 9.79 2.77
C VAL A 222 -4.03 10.00 1.62
N LEU A 223 -2.80 9.54 1.82
CA LEU A 223 -1.72 9.56 0.84
C LEU A 223 -1.72 8.27 0.03
N THR A 224 -1.57 8.37 -1.28
CA THR A 224 -1.42 7.21 -2.16
C THR A 224 0.06 7.00 -2.45
N VAL A 225 0.59 5.86 -2.02
CA VAL A 225 1.99 5.45 -2.22
C VAL A 225 2.01 4.24 -3.15
N ASN A 226 2.69 4.39 -4.30
CA ASN A 226 2.79 3.34 -5.29
C ASN A 226 4.15 2.63 -5.21
N HIS A 227 4.14 1.31 -5.28
CA HIS A 227 5.36 0.49 -5.34
C HIS A 227 5.20 -0.64 -6.36
N GLY A 228 5.82 -0.49 -7.53
CA GLY A 228 5.64 -1.42 -8.64
C GLY A 228 4.18 -1.46 -9.10
N VAL A 229 3.52 -2.60 -8.88
CA VAL A 229 2.09 -2.82 -9.22
C VAL A 229 1.15 -2.65 -8.03
N LEU A 230 1.69 -2.35 -6.85
CA LEU A 230 0.94 -2.24 -5.61
C LEU A 230 0.68 -0.77 -5.30
N THR A 231 -0.50 -0.49 -4.78
CA THR A 231 -0.93 0.84 -4.36
C THR A 231 -1.35 0.77 -2.90
N TYR A 232 -0.68 1.53 -2.05
CA TYR A 232 -0.96 1.60 -0.62
C TYR A 232 -1.53 2.98 -0.28
N HIS A 233 -2.53 3.00 0.59
CA HIS A 233 -3.14 4.20 1.11
C HIS A 233 -2.70 4.40 2.55
N LEU A 234 -2.04 5.52 2.84
CA LEU A 234 -1.55 5.84 4.17
C LEU A 234 -2.34 7.03 4.71
N ARG A 235 -3.11 6.81 5.77
CA ARG A 235 -3.82 7.87 6.48
C ARG A 235 -2.86 8.62 7.40
N VAL A 236 -2.91 9.95 7.35
CA VAL A 236 -2.19 10.83 8.28
C VAL A 236 -2.96 10.88 9.60
N LEU A 237 -2.35 10.43 10.69
CA LEU A 237 -2.97 10.41 12.02
C LEU A 237 -2.56 11.59 12.89
N GLU A 238 -1.30 12.02 12.82
CA GLU A 238 -0.77 13.10 13.64
C GLU A 238 0.34 13.83 12.89
N LEU A 239 0.38 15.15 13.04
CA LEU A 239 1.42 16.02 12.48
C LEU A 239 1.94 16.98 13.55
N LYS A 240 3.23 17.34 13.46
CA LYS A 240 3.84 18.39 14.31
C LYS A 240 4.55 19.44 13.44
N PRO A 241 4.47 20.73 13.81
CA PRO A 241 3.92 21.27 15.06
C PRO A 241 2.40 21.59 15.04
N SER A 242 1.72 21.35 13.92
CA SER A 242 0.30 21.69 13.75
C SER A 242 -0.41 20.58 12.97
N SER A 243 -1.75 20.59 12.96
CA SER A 243 -2.60 19.62 12.24
C SER A 243 -2.48 19.71 10.71
N SER A 244 -1.76 20.71 10.19
CA SER A 244 -1.38 20.81 8.78
C SER A 244 -0.01 21.45 8.67
N VAL A 245 0.86 20.90 7.83
CA VAL A 245 2.27 21.30 7.75
C VAL A 245 2.74 21.35 6.30
N SER A 246 3.76 22.17 6.05
CA SER A 246 4.49 22.18 4.79
C SER A 246 5.55 21.08 4.81
N VAL A 247 5.62 20.29 3.73
CA VAL A 247 6.62 19.22 3.53
C VAL A 247 7.66 19.56 2.46
N LEU A 248 7.65 20.82 2.00
CA LEU A 248 8.64 21.32 1.05
C LEU A 248 10.01 21.52 1.72
N GLU A 249 11.03 20.89 1.14
CA GLU A 249 12.44 21.05 1.55
C GLU A 249 12.62 20.97 3.07
N THR A 250 12.07 19.92 3.67
CA THR A 250 12.13 19.68 5.11
C THR A 250 12.34 18.21 5.39
N ASP A 251 13.13 17.94 6.42
CA ASP A 251 13.35 16.60 6.94
C ASP A 251 12.28 16.34 8.00
N ILE A 252 11.31 15.47 7.66
CA ILE A 252 10.23 15.09 8.56
C ILE A 252 10.51 13.69 9.08
N GLU A 253 10.47 13.53 10.40
CA GLU A 253 10.47 12.21 11.00
C GLU A 253 9.13 11.52 10.73
N VAL A 254 9.17 10.36 10.07
CA VAL A 254 7.96 9.58 9.81
C VAL A 254 7.92 8.34 10.70
N ASP A 255 6.82 8.20 11.43
CA ASP A 255 6.47 7.00 12.18
C ASP A 255 5.31 6.27 11.47
N VAL A 256 5.56 5.05 10.99
CA VAL A 256 4.57 4.22 10.31
C VAL A 256 4.09 3.14 11.27
N ILE A 257 2.82 3.18 11.62
CA ILE A 257 2.21 2.18 12.50
C ILE A 257 1.60 1.01 11.71
N GLY A 258 1.21 -0.06 12.40
CA GLY A 258 0.54 -1.21 11.78
C GLY A 258 -0.83 -0.85 11.19
N ALA A 259 -1.21 -1.56 10.14
CA ALA A 259 -2.51 -1.41 9.50
C ALA A 259 -3.67 -1.70 10.47
N ASP A 260 -4.81 -1.05 10.26
CA ASP A 260 -6.00 -1.26 11.08
C ASP A 260 -6.61 -2.65 10.76
N PRO A 261 -6.76 -3.55 11.76
CA PRO A 261 -7.31 -4.89 11.54
C PRO A 261 -8.80 -4.88 11.14
N THR A 262 -9.49 -3.73 11.24
CA THR A 262 -10.91 -3.59 10.88
C THR A 262 -11.15 -3.13 9.44
N ALA A 263 -10.11 -2.76 8.69
CA ALA A 263 -10.23 -2.39 7.29
C ALA A 263 -10.60 -3.61 6.42
N GLU A 264 -11.60 -3.46 5.56
CA GLU A 264 -12.04 -4.52 4.64
C GLU A 264 -10.86 -5.01 3.79
N SER A 265 -10.75 -6.34 3.67
CA SER A 265 -9.67 -7.00 2.93
C SER A 265 -9.59 -6.41 1.52
N THR A 266 -8.53 -5.64 1.25
CA THR A 266 -8.24 -5.21 -0.10
C THR A 266 -7.89 -6.41 -0.97
N SER A 267 -8.21 -6.35 -2.26
CA SER A 267 -7.91 -7.41 -3.25
C SER A 267 -6.41 -7.66 -3.48
N GLN A 268 -5.53 -6.99 -2.73
CA GLN A 268 -4.09 -7.09 -2.89
C GLN A 268 -3.52 -8.32 -2.17
N PRO A 269 -2.47 -8.94 -2.73
CA PRO A 269 -1.82 -10.06 -2.09
C PRO A 269 -1.06 -9.62 -0.83
N VAL A 270 -1.19 -10.39 0.25
CA VAL A 270 -0.52 -10.15 1.54
C VAL A 270 0.51 -11.24 1.80
N LEU A 271 1.68 -10.86 2.33
CA LEU A 271 2.73 -11.79 2.74
C LEU A 271 2.53 -12.26 4.18
N GLN A 272 2.21 -13.54 4.34
CA GLN A 272 2.06 -14.17 5.65
C GLN A 272 3.45 -14.51 6.24
N PRO A 273 3.77 -14.13 7.48
CA PRO A 273 5.04 -14.48 8.10
C PRO A 273 5.11 -15.99 8.36
N LEU A 274 6.17 -16.65 7.90
CA LEU A 274 6.45 -18.05 8.14
C LEU A 274 7.80 -18.19 8.87
N GLU A 275 7.76 -18.69 10.10
CA GLU A 275 8.97 -18.93 10.88
C GLU A 275 9.64 -20.24 10.47
N LEU A 276 10.96 -20.24 10.48
CA LEU A 276 11.76 -21.43 10.18
C LEU A 276 11.44 -22.56 11.17
N GLY A 277 11.16 -23.74 10.64
CA GLY A 277 10.80 -24.95 11.37
C GLY A 277 9.34 -25.04 11.79
N LYS A 278 8.54 -23.97 11.63
CA LYS A 278 7.10 -24.02 11.90
C LYS A 278 6.33 -24.46 10.65
N LEU A 279 5.23 -25.18 10.91
CA LEU A 279 4.28 -25.61 9.91
C LEU A 279 3.11 -24.63 9.90
N ASP A 280 2.74 -24.13 8.72
CA ASP A 280 1.52 -23.37 8.50
C ASP A 280 0.61 -24.11 7.52
N SER A 281 -0.67 -23.79 7.50
CA SER A 281 -1.67 -24.42 6.66
C SER A 281 -2.59 -23.40 6.00
N GLY A 282 -2.97 -23.65 4.76
CA GLY A 282 -3.80 -22.74 3.99
C GLY A 282 -4.65 -23.46 2.95
N VAL A 283 -5.47 -22.67 2.27
CA VAL A 283 -6.31 -23.13 1.15
C VAL A 283 -6.08 -22.21 -0.04
N VAL A 284 -5.79 -22.79 -1.19
CA VAL A 284 -5.61 -22.04 -2.44
C VAL A 284 -6.59 -22.56 -3.48
N ALA A 285 -7.32 -21.64 -4.13
CA ALA A 285 -8.21 -21.96 -5.24
C ALA A 285 -7.43 -22.01 -6.57
N GLU A 286 -7.98 -22.71 -7.56
CA GLU A 286 -7.40 -22.78 -8.91
C GLU A 286 -7.24 -21.37 -9.51
N GLY A 287 -6.05 -21.08 -10.04
CA GLY A 287 -5.70 -19.78 -10.61
C GLY A 287 -5.31 -18.70 -9.60
N SER A 288 -5.37 -18.98 -8.30
CA SER A 288 -5.06 -18.02 -7.23
C SER A 288 -3.69 -18.30 -6.59
N TYR A 289 -3.16 -17.27 -5.91
CA TYR A 289 -1.91 -17.35 -5.16
C TYR A 289 -2.14 -17.12 -3.66
N VAL A 290 -1.35 -17.81 -2.83
CA VAL A 290 -1.13 -17.47 -1.41
C VAL A 290 0.36 -17.25 -1.20
N TYR A 291 0.70 -16.22 -0.43
CA TYR A 291 2.09 -15.78 -0.27
C TYR A 291 2.58 -15.83 1.17
N TYR A 292 3.79 -16.34 1.35
CA TYR A 292 4.50 -16.35 2.63
C TYR A 292 5.84 -15.64 2.53
N LYS A 293 6.35 -15.15 3.65
CA LYS A 293 7.70 -14.60 3.78
C LYS A 293 8.46 -15.27 4.92
N PHE A 294 9.76 -15.47 4.74
CA PHE A 294 10.66 -15.94 5.79
C PHE A 294 12.01 -15.23 5.68
N GLN A 295 12.79 -15.24 6.76
CA GLN A 295 14.09 -14.56 6.82
C GLN A 295 15.21 -15.56 7.11
N ILE A 296 16.35 -15.34 6.46
CA ILE A 296 17.58 -16.08 6.69
C ILE A 296 18.60 -15.09 7.25
N GLY A 297 18.95 -15.28 8.53
CA GLY A 297 20.00 -14.53 9.20
C GLY A 297 21.41 -14.96 8.76
N ASP A 298 22.39 -14.13 9.08
CA ASP A 298 23.81 -14.37 8.77
C ASP A 298 24.36 -15.63 9.46
N ASP A 299 23.83 -15.98 10.63
CA ASP A 299 24.18 -17.16 11.40
C ASP A 299 23.80 -18.46 10.68
N ILE A 300 22.59 -18.50 10.11
CA ILE A 300 22.08 -19.60 9.31
C ILE A 300 22.82 -19.64 7.97
N TRP A 301 23.01 -18.47 7.34
CA TRP A 301 23.75 -18.37 6.09
C TRP A 301 25.19 -18.87 6.21
N GLY A 302 25.87 -18.62 7.34
CA GLY A 302 27.21 -19.13 7.62
C GLY A 302 27.30 -20.65 7.43
N LYS A 303 26.32 -21.40 7.93
CA LYS A 303 26.25 -22.87 7.81
C LYS A 303 25.91 -23.35 6.40
N ILE A 304 25.10 -22.58 5.67
CA ILE A 304 24.73 -22.93 4.29
C ILE A 304 25.91 -22.67 3.36
N SER A 305 26.56 -21.51 3.51
CA SER A 305 27.70 -21.10 2.68
C SER A 305 28.91 -22.01 2.85
N SER A 306 29.13 -22.59 4.05
CA SER A 306 30.13 -23.64 4.29
C SER A 306 29.75 -25.00 3.67
N GLY A 307 28.51 -25.16 3.21
CA GLY A 307 27.97 -26.40 2.65
C GLY A 307 27.48 -27.39 3.71
N ASP A 308 27.41 -27.01 4.98
CA ASP A 308 27.00 -27.87 6.08
C ASP A 308 25.49 -28.00 6.23
N ALA A 309 24.71 -27.10 5.63
CA ALA A 309 23.25 -27.09 5.69
C ALA A 309 22.61 -26.69 4.36
N GLU A 310 21.35 -27.09 4.17
CA GLU A 310 20.50 -26.71 3.04
C GLU A 310 19.15 -26.21 3.54
N ILE A 311 18.48 -25.35 2.77
CA ILE A 311 17.12 -24.91 3.06
C ILE A 311 16.16 -25.81 2.30
N GLU A 312 15.19 -26.38 2.99
CA GLU A 312 14.13 -27.19 2.40
C GLU A 312 12.79 -26.47 2.60
N VAL A 313 12.17 -26.05 1.49
CA VAL A 313 10.81 -25.53 1.46
C VAL A 313 9.89 -26.66 1.04
N LYS A 314 9.01 -27.09 1.95
CA LYS A 314 8.14 -28.23 1.75
C LYS A 314 6.67 -27.81 1.73
N ILE A 315 5.92 -28.35 0.79
CA ILE A 315 4.47 -28.25 0.71
C ILE A 315 3.87 -29.64 0.67
N GLU A 316 2.94 -29.91 1.57
CA GLU A 316 2.18 -31.16 1.62
C GLU A 316 0.72 -30.87 1.32
N SER A 317 0.16 -31.54 0.32
CA SER A 317 -1.25 -31.40 -0.05
C SER A 317 -2.10 -32.37 0.78
N GLU A 318 -3.16 -31.88 1.42
CA GLU A 318 -4.04 -32.72 2.26
C GLU A 318 -5.14 -33.43 1.45
N ASN A 319 -5.48 -32.89 0.27
CA ASN A 319 -6.50 -33.44 -0.61
C ASN A 319 -5.84 -34.06 -1.86
N HIS A 320 -6.37 -35.19 -2.34
CA HIS A 320 -5.88 -35.85 -3.56
C HIS A 320 -6.42 -35.24 -4.87
N ASP A 321 -7.40 -34.35 -4.80
CA ASP A 321 -8.14 -33.86 -5.98
C ASP A 321 -7.63 -32.51 -6.51
N GLY A 322 -6.68 -31.89 -5.80
CA GLY A 322 -6.10 -30.61 -6.15
C GLY A 322 -4.57 -30.66 -6.25
N ASP A 323 -4.00 -29.77 -7.04
CA ASP A 323 -2.56 -29.65 -7.23
C ASP A 323 -2.12 -28.19 -7.17
N THR A 324 -0.91 -27.97 -6.66
CA THR A 324 -0.33 -26.64 -6.47
C THR A 324 0.95 -26.47 -7.28
N ASP A 325 1.52 -25.27 -7.33
CA ASP A 325 2.91 -25.05 -7.73
C ASP A 325 3.59 -24.19 -6.68
N LEU A 326 4.88 -24.44 -6.48
CA LEU A 326 5.71 -23.72 -5.53
C LEU A 326 6.66 -22.79 -6.27
N TYR A 327 6.66 -21.52 -5.90
CA TYR A 327 7.59 -20.50 -6.40
C TYR A 327 8.28 -19.83 -5.22
N VAL A 328 9.59 -19.65 -5.30
CA VAL A 328 10.38 -18.97 -4.27
C VAL A 328 11.21 -17.88 -4.93
N SER A 329 11.25 -16.71 -4.31
CA SER A 329 12.10 -15.59 -4.71
C SER A 329 12.80 -14.99 -3.51
N ARG A 330 13.95 -14.39 -3.76
CA ARG A 330 14.60 -13.49 -2.81
C ARG A 330 14.11 -12.07 -3.05
N HIS A 331 14.01 -11.30 -1.97
CA HIS A 331 13.81 -9.86 -2.02
C HIS A 331 14.82 -9.19 -2.99
N PRO A 332 14.40 -8.24 -3.86
CA PRO A 332 13.22 -7.37 -3.75
C PRO A 332 11.91 -7.92 -4.33
N LEU A 333 11.92 -9.10 -4.98
CA LEU A 333 10.70 -9.67 -5.57
C LEU A 333 9.79 -10.24 -4.47
N LEU A 334 8.74 -9.49 -4.11
CA LEU A 334 7.80 -9.82 -3.03
C LEU A 334 6.82 -10.93 -3.38
N PHE A 335 6.30 -10.92 -4.61
CA PHE A 335 5.21 -11.80 -5.05
C PHE A 335 5.67 -12.68 -6.22
N PRO A 336 6.35 -13.80 -5.94
CA PRO A 336 6.80 -14.69 -7.01
C PRO A 336 5.61 -15.30 -7.75
N THR A 337 5.69 -15.30 -9.07
CA THR A 337 4.65 -15.81 -9.98
C THR A 337 5.21 -16.95 -10.84
N GLN A 338 4.35 -17.53 -11.67
CA GLN A 338 4.75 -18.56 -12.64
C GLN A 338 5.88 -18.10 -13.57
N HIS A 339 6.01 -16.79 -13.80
CA HIS A 339 6.96 -16.22 -14.74
C HIS A 339 8.08 -15.42 -14.06
N GLN A 340 7.83 -14.91 -12.86
CA GLN A 340 8.81 -14.15 -12.07
C GLN A 340 9.09 -14.89 -10.76
N HIS A 341 10.19 -15.64 -10.70
CA HIS A 341 10.65 -16.32 -9.49
C HIS A 341 12.15 -16.63 -9.60
N GLY A 342 12.78 -16.96 -8.47
CA GLY A 342 14.16 -17.49 -8.47
C GLY A 342 14.18 -19.00 -8.61
N TRP A 343 13.29 -19.69 -7.90
CA TRP A 343 13.24 -21.14 -7.83
C TRP A 343 11.79 -21.64 -7.85
N SER A 344 11.57 -22.86 -8.33
CA SER A 344 10.23 -23.45 -8.40
C SER A 344 10.22 -24.98 -8.29
N SER A 345 9.08 -25.53 -7.87
CA SER A 345 8.80 -26.98 -7.89
C SER A 345 7.38 -27.22 -8.42
N HIS A 346 7.25 -28.25 -9.28
CA HIS A 346 6.03 -28.61 -10.00
C HIS A 346 5.55 -30.03 -9.73
N ASP A 347 6.21 -30.76 -8.82
CA ASP A 347 6.00 -32.19 -8.56
C ASP A 347 4.56 -32.47 -8.08
N ILE A 348 3.87 -33.49 -8.57
CA ILE A 348 2.48 -33.72 -8.15
C ILE A 348 2.42 -34.15 -6.67
N GLY A 349 1.49 -33.55 -5.90
CA GLY A 349 1.27 -33.90 -4.50
C GLY A 349 2.17 -33.13 -3.53
N SER A 350 3.07 -33.84 -2.84
CA SER A 350 4.01 -33.23 -1.89
C SER A 350 5.25 -32.72 -2.61
N LYS A 351 5.53 -31.42 -2.47
CA LYS A 351 6.63 -30.72 -3.14
C LYS A 351 7.71 -30.40 -2.12
N ALA A 352 8.97 -30.64 -2.48
CA ALA A 352 10.11 -30.25 -1.66
C ALA A 352 11.14 -29.56 -2.55
N LEU A 353 11.37 -28.27 -2.29
CA LEU A 353 12.39 -27.49 -2.96
C LEU A 353 13.58 -27.33 -2.02
N VAL A 354 14.74 -27.85 -2.43
CA VAL A 354 15.97 -27.79 -1.63
C VAL A 354 16.92 -26.77 -2.25
N LEU A 355 17.28 -25.73 -1.49
CA LEU A 355 18.20 -24.68 -1.87
C LEU A 355 19.53 -24.83 -1.13
N ASN A 356 20.64 -24.70 -1.85
CA ASN A 356 21.99 -24.91 -1.36
C ASN A 356 22.95 -23.79 -1.78
N SER A 357 24.20 -23.80 -1.29
CA SER A 357 25.18 -22.75 -1.56
C SER A 357 25.61 -22.59 -3.02
N ARG A 358 25.28 -23.54 -3.91
CA ARG A 358 25.56 -23.45 -5.35
C ARG A 358 24.48 -22.68 -6.11
N ASP A 359 23.33 -22.42 -5.48
CA ASP A 359 22.23 -21.70 -6.11
C ASP A 359 22.56 -20.21 -6.24
N LEU A 360 22.62 -19.74 -7.48
CA LEU A 360 22.96 -18.37 -7.80
C LEU A 360 21.89 -17.41 -7.23
N GLY A 361 22.32 -16.43 -6.43
CA GLY A 361 21.41 -15.45 -5.82
C GLY A 361 20.91 -15.81 -4.42
N LEU A 362 21.21 -17.01 -3.91
CA LEU A 362 20.99 -17.37 -2.51
C LEU A 362 21.96 -16.57 -1.61
N GLY A 363 21.47 -16.11 -0.47
CA GLY A 363 22.22 -15.30 0.49
C GLY A 363 21.41 -14.96 1.74
N PRO A 364 21.97 -14.20 2.70
CA PRO A 364 21.20 -13.72 3.84
C PRO A 364 20.15 -12.70 3.37
N GLY A 365 19.00 -12.68 4.04
CA GLY A 365 17.91 -11.74 3.74
C GLY A 365 16.52 -12.36 3.77
N THR A 366 15.56 -11.62 3.25
CA THR A 366 14.14 -12.01 3.20
C THR A 366 13.82 -12.75 1.89
N TYR A 367 13.02 -13.79 2.02
CA TYR A 367 12.54 -14.62 0.93
C TYR A 367 11.02 -14.66 0.94
N SER A 368 10.45 -14.76 -0.25
CA SER A 368 9.01 -14.92 -0.47
C SER A 368 8.72 -16.26 -1.11
N ILE A 369 7.60 -16.85 -0.71
CA ILE A 369 7.05 -18.10 -1.25
C ILE A 369 5.69 -17.78 -1.86
N GLY A 370 5.48 -18.17 -3.11
CA GLY A 370 4.20 -18.11 -3.80
C GLY A 370 3.68 -19.52 -4.03
N ILE A 371 2.53 -19.83 -3.44
CA ILE A 371 1.81 -21.09 -3.62
C ILE A 371 0.68 -20.83 -4.60
N TYR A 372 0.76 -21.44 -5.78
CA TYR A 372 -0.22 -21.30 -6.84
C TYR A 372 -1.17 -22.49 -6.88
N GLY A 373 -2.48 -22.27 -6.97
CA GLY A 373 -3.45 -23.34 -7.22
C GLY A 373 -3.45 -23.72 -8.70
N PHE A 374 -2.79 -24.82 -9.06
CA PHE A 374 -2.68 -25.25 -10.46
C PHE A 374 -3.97 -25.92 -10.97
N LYS A 375 -4.60 -26.75 -10.14
CA LYS A 375 -5.83 -27.47 -10.46
C LYS A 375 -6.66 -27.67 -9.19
N GLY A 376 -7.94 -27.33 -9.24
CA GLY A 376 -8.86 -27.48 -8.12
C GLY A 376 -8.50 -26.62 -6.90
N THR A 377 -9.29 -26.77 -5.84
CA THR A 377 -9.05 -26.10 -4.56
C THR A 377 -8.25 -27.04 -3.65
N THR A 378 -7.03 -26.62 -3.30
CA THR A 378 -6.09 -27.45 -2.54
C THR A 378 -5.89 -26.91 -1.14
N LYS A 379 -6.13 -27.78 -0.15
CA LYS A 379 -5.66 -27.56 1.23
C LYS A 379 -4.23 -28.04 1.34
N TYR A 380 -3.34 -27.19 1.85
CA TYR A 380 -1.93 -27.50 1.94
C TYR A 380 -1.36 -27.15 3.31
N LYS A 381 -0.22 -27.76 3.60
CA LYS A 381 0.67 -27.42 4.70
C LYS A 381 2.02 -26.99 4.14
N VAL A 382 2.54 -25.86 4.60
CA VAL A 382 3.84 -25.31 4.16
C VAL A 382 4.79 -25.19 5.34
N SER A 383 6.05 -25.53 5.13
CA SER A 383 7.12 -25.36 6.12
C SER A 383 8.44 -25.05 5.44
N VAL A 384 9.27 -24.25 6.10
CA VAL A 384 10.66 -24.02 5.71
C VAL A 384 11.57 -24.56 6.80
N SER A 385 12.42 -25.52 6.47
CA SER A 385 13.35 -26.16 7.43
C SER A 385 14.78 -26.05 6.97
N ILE A 386 15.72 -25.97 7.91
CA ILE A 386 17.15 -26.06 7.64
C ILE A 386 17.57 -27.51 7.88
N ARG A 387 18.09 -28.16 6.85
CA ARG A 387 18.56 -29.54 6.89
C ARG A 387 20.08 -29.57 6.97
N ASP A 388 20.61 -30.03 8.10
CA ASP A 388 22.05 -30.21 8.27
C ASP A 388 22.53 -31.43 7.46
N LYS A 389 23.52 -31.23 6.58
CA LYS A 389 24.20 -32.32 5.85
C LYS A 389 25.04 -33.19 6.76
N SER A 390 25.48 -32.67 7.90
CA SER A 390 26.24 -33.44 8.91
C SER A 390 25.41 -34.60 9.48
N ASN A 391 24.07 -34.50 9.48
CA ASN A 391 23.17 -35.58 9.92
C ASN A 391 22.76 -36.54 8.79
N LEU A 392 23.07 -36.26 7.52
CA LEU A 392 22.85 -37.20 6.40
C LEU A 392 23.88 -38.35 6.34
N LYS A 393 24.84 -38.40 7.28
CA LYS A 393 25.74 -39.55 7.44
C LYS A 393 25.21 -40.68 8.31
N ILE A 394 24.01 -40.58 8.89
CA ILE A 394 23.43 -41.67 9.68
C ILE A 394 21.92 -41.73 9.41
N GLY A 395 21.51 -42.54 8.43
CA GLY A 395 20.09 -42.91 8.30
C GLY A 395 19.48 -42.89 6.91
N GLN A 396 20.17 -43.41 5.88
CA GLN A 396 19.57 -44.21 4.80
C GLN A 396 20.67 -44.78 3.90
N GLN A 397 21.70 -45.38 4.50
CA GLN A 397 22.22 -46.62 3.93
C GLN A 397 21.28 -47.72 4.44
N ALA A 398 20.52 -48.31 3.52
CA ALA A 398 19.91 -49.60 3.76
C ALA A 398 21.03 -50.56 4.23
N VAL A 399 21.05 -50.82 5.54
CA VAL A 399 21.79 -51.89 6.22
C VAL A 399 23.17 -52.19 5.61
N SER A 400 24.11 -51.24 5.71
CA SER A 400 25.51 -51.62 5.83
C SER A 400 25.77 -51.92 7.30
N SER A 401 25.41 -53.14 7.70
CA SER A 401 25.96 -53.75 8.90
C SER A 401 27.47 -53.72 8.77
N THR A 402 28.16 -52.97 9.63
CA THR A 402 29.57 -53.19 9.93
C THR A 402 29.69 -54.54 10.63
N LEU A 403 29.63 -55.61 9.83
CA LEU A 403 30.23 -56.87 10.16
C LEU A 403 31.61 -56.86 9.51
N SER A 404 32.62 -56.86 10.36
CA SER A 404 33.88 -57.57 10.15
C SER A 404 33.98 -58.38 8.84
N ALA A 405 34.99 -58.01 8.03
CA ALA A 405 35.77 -58.81 7.09
C ALA A 405 35.04 -59.71 6.05
N ASP A 406 35.42 -59.52 4.78
CA ASP A 406 35.15 -60.43 3.64
C ASP A 406 33.67 -60.72 3.29
N ALA A 407 32.98 -59.72 2.76
CA ALA A 407 31.84 -59.98 1.88
C ALA A 407 32.18 -59.54 0.46
N ASP A 408 32.64 -60.49 -0.33
CA ASP A 408 32.70 -60.39 -1.79
C ASP A 408 31.30 -59.97 -2.29
N THR A 409 31.18 -58.77 -2.87
CA THR A 409 29.92 -58.20 -3.38
C THR A 409 30.08 -57.93 -4.86
N VAL A 410 29.06 -58.29 -5.64
CA VAL A 410 29.05 -58.20 -7.11
C VAL A 410 27.89 -57.31 -7.54
N GLU A 411 28.14 -56.45 -8.52
CA GLU A 411 27.13 -55.59 -9.13
C GLU A 411 26.16 -56.43 -9.98
N CYS A 412 24.86 -56.31 -9.72
CA CYS A 412 23.83 -56.93 -10.54
C CYS A 412 23.80 -56.32 -11.94
N GLN A 413 23.86 -57.16 -12.97
CA GLN A 413 23.86 -56.68 -14.35
C GLN A 413 22.54 -55.99 -14.76
N ASN A 414 21.44 -56.25 -14.06
CA ASN A 414 20.11 -55.72 -14.37
C ASN A 414 19.76 -54.46 -13.56
N CYS A 415 19.85 -54.49 -12.22
CA CYS A 415 19.49 -53.33 -11.40
C CYS A 415 20.67 -52.44 -10.99
N LYS A 416 21.92 -52.82 -11.30
CA LYS A 416 23.14 -52.09 -10.94
C LYS A 416 23.38 -51.91 -9.43
N HIS A 417 22.63 -52.62 -8.58
CA HIS A 417 22.91 -52.69 -7.15
C HIS A 417 24.01 -53.71 -6.84
N TYR A 418 24.81 -53.41 -5.82
CA TYR A 418 25.84 -54.30 -5.28
C TYR A 418 25.23 -55.29 -4.29
N ILE A 419 25.47 -56.58 -4.51
CA ILE A 419 24.82 -57.67 -3.78
C ILE A 419 25.88 -58.69 -3.38
N PRO A 420 25.80 -59.29 -2.18
CA PRO A 420 26.75 -60.34 -1.79
C PRO A 420 26.86 -61.45 -2.84
N SER A 421 28.08 -61.87 -3.19
CA SER A 421 28.39 -62.91 -4.19
C SER A 421 27.61 -64.21 -3.96
N ARG A 422 27.31 -64.53 -2.70
CA ARG A 422 26.53 -65.72 -2.30
C ARG A 422 25.04 -65.68 -2.70
N SER A 423 24.47 -64.49 -2.89
CA SER A 423 23.04 -64.30 -3.19
C SER A 423 22.77 -63.65 -4.54
N ILE A 424 23.81 -63.29 -5.30
CA ILE A 424 23.68 -62.62 -6.61
C ILE A 424 22.86 -63.44 -7.60
N ALA A 425 23.06 -64.77 -7.68
CA ALA A 425 22.33 -65.61 -8.62
C ALA A 425 20.81 -65.63 -8.36
N LEU A 426 20.41 -65.69 -7.09
CA LEU A 426 18.99 -65.63 -6.69
C LEU A 426 18.41 -64.23 -6.92
N HIS A 427 19.16 -63.18 -6.57
CA HIS A 427 18.72 -61.82 -6.83
C HIS A 427 18.60 -61.55 -8.33
N GLU A 428 19.57 -61.92 -9.16
CA GLU A 428 19.51 -61.67 -10.60
C GLU A 428 18.33 -62.36 -11.26
N ALA A 429 18.04 -63.60 -10.86
CA ALA A 429 16.87 -64.32 -11.35
C ALA A 429 15.56 -63.62 -10.95
N TYR A 430 15.45 -63.13 -9.71
CA TYR A 430 14.28 -62.38 -9.25
C TYR A 430 14.18 -61.01 -9.92
N CYS A 431 15.29 -60.28 -9.97
CA CYS A 431 15.41 -58.95 -10.54
C CYS A 431 15.08 -58.94 -12.03
N ARG A 432 15.58 -59.88 -12.84
CA ARG A 432 15.23 -59.98 -14.27
C ARG A 432 13.76 -60.31 -14.51
N ARG A 433 13.09 -60.97 -13.55
CA ARG A 433 11.68 -61.32 -13.63
C ARG A 433 10.76 -60.16 -13.25
N HIS A 434 11.13 -59.40 -12.23
CA HIS A 434 10.27 -58.35 -11.67
C HIS A 434 10.65 -56.94 -12.09
N ASN A 435 11.89 -56.71 -12.51
CA ASN A 435 12.39 -55.38 -12.87
C ASN A 435 12.85 -55.35 -14.33
N ILE A 436 12.70 -54.18 -14.94
CA ILE A 436 13.11 -53.89 -16.30
C ILE A 436 13.77 -52.52 -16.34
N ILE A 437 14.84 -52.42 -17.13
CA ILE A 437 15.53 -51.15 -17.36
C ILE A 437 14.79 -50.44 -18.48
N CYS A 438 14.47 -49.17 -18.27
CA CYS A 438 13.93 -48.32 -19.32
C CYS A 438 14.90 -48.26 -20.51
N GLN A 439 14.40 -48.55 -21.71
CA GLN A 439 15.20 -48.61 -22.95
C GLN A 439 15.32 -47.25 -23.66
N HIS A 440 14.68 -46.20 -23.14
CA HIS A 440 14.81 -44.87 -23.71
C HIS A 440 16.26 -44.39 -23.57
N THR A 441 16.80 -43.84 -24.65
CA THR A 441 18.12 -43.20 -24.66
C THR A 441 18.17 -42.17 -23.54
N SER A 442 19.23 -42.23 -22.71
CA SER A 442 19.46 -41.40 -21.51
C SER A 442 18.55 -41.56 -20.29
N CYS A 443 17.62 -42.54 -20.24
CA CYS A 443 16.81 -42.77 -19.02
C CYS A 443 17.49 -43.76 -18.04
N GLY A 444 17.69 -45.01 -18.44
CA GLY A 444 18.40 -46.02 -17.63
C GLY A 444 17.74 -46.41 -16.29
N VAL A 445 16.54 -45.90 -15.98
CA VAL A 445 15.83 -46.18 -14.72
C VAL A 445 15.39 -47.64 -14.66
N VAL A 446 15.60 -48.27 -13.50
CA VAL A 446 15.17 -49.65 -13.23
C VAL A 446 13.78 -49.60 -12.59
N LEU A 447 12.77 -50.08 -13.31
CA LEU A 447 11.37 -50.04 -12.91
C LEU A 447 10.88 -51.45 -12.61
N ARG A 448 9.88 -51.58 -11.74
CA ARG A 448 9.13 -52.84 -11.68
C ARG A 448 8.30 -52.99 -12.95
N ARG A 449 8.12 -54.22 -13.41
CA ARG A 449 7.36 -54.52 -14.64
C ARG A 449 5.94 -53.94 -14.63
N ASP A 450 5.31 -53.87 -13.46
CA ASP A 450 3.96 -53.32 -13.30
C ASP A 450 3.94 -51.78 -13.42
N GLU A 451 5.04 -51.11 -13.11
CA GLU A 451 5.20 -49.64 -13.12
C GLU A 451 5.61 -49.09 -14.49
N VAL A 452 6.10 -49.93 -15.40
CA VAL A 452 6.52 -49.53 -16.76
C VAL A 452 5.41 -48.81 -17.53
N LYS A 453 4.15 -49.20 -17.30
CA LYS A 453 3.00 -48.61 -17.98
C LYS A 453 2.77 -47.14 -17.58
N ASN A 454 3.24 -46.76 -16.39
CA ASN A 454 3.12 -45.41 -15.87
C ASN A 454 4.38 -44.59 -16.15
N HIS A 455 5.51 -45.22 -16.48
CA HIS A 455 6.73 -44.52 -16.88
C HIS A 455 6.68 -44.06 -18.36
N VAL A 456 6.62 -42.77 -18.59
CA VAL A 456 6.52 -42.15 -19.93
C VAL A 456 7.62 -41.10 -20.12
N HIS A 457 7.99 -40.81 -21.37
CA HIS A 457 8.98 -39.76 -21.68
C HIS A 457 8.31 -38.63 -22.47
N CYS A 458 8.75 -37.41 -22.25
CA CYS A 458 8.31 -36.28 -23.07
C CYS A 458 9.02 -36.32 -24.42
N GLU A 459 8.27 -36.16 -25.52
CA GLU A 459 8.81 -36.18 -26.88
C GLU A 459 9.66 -34.94 -27.20
N GLU A 460 9.44 -33.83 -26.48
CA GLU A 460 10.12 -32.55 -26.73
C GLU A 460 11.43 -32.41 -25.94
N CYS A 461 11.47 -32.86 -24.69
CA CYS A 461 12.66 -32.73 -23.82
C CYS A 461 13.33 -34.07 -23.45
N GLY A 462 12.70 -35.21 -23.75
CA GLY A 462 13.24 -36.55 -23.47
C GLY A 462 13.27 -36.97 -21.99
N LEU A 463 12.79 -36.11 -21.08
CA LEU A 463 12.72 -36.40 -19.64
C LEU A 463 11.63 -37.43 -19.34
N ALA A 464 11.88 -38.25 -18.31
CA ALA A 464 10.99 -39.30 -17.86
C ALA A 464 10.10 -38.85 -16.70
N PHE A 465 8.82 -39.23 -16.75
CA PHE A 465 7.79 -38.87 -15.78
C PHE A 465 6.82 -40.02 -15.54
N GLN A 466 6.03 -39.92 -14.47
CA GLN A 466 4.82 -40.74 -14.36
C GLN A 466 3.74 -40.24 -15.32
N LYS A 467 2.84 -41.13 -15.74
CA LYS A 467 1.82 -40.84 -16.73
C LYS A 467 0.88 -39.72 -16.28
N GLU A 468 0.58 -39.66 -14.99
CA GLU A 468 -0.24 -38.62 -14.37
C GLU A 468 0.45 -37.24 -14.39
N GLU A 469 1.78 -37.18 -14.38
CA GLU A 469 2.58 -35.95 -14.38
C GLU A 469 2.78 -35.35 -15.78
N MET A 470 2.67 -36.17 -16.81
CA MET A 470 2.97 -35.78 -18.19
C MET A 470 2.08 -34.64 -18.71
N GLU A 471 0.79 -34.65 -18.38
CA GLU A 471 -0.13 -33.58 -18.78
C GLU A 471 0.27 -32.24 -18.16
N LYS A 472 0.62 -32.24 -16.87
CA LYS A 472 1.10 -31.05 -16.17
C LYS A 472 2.43 -30.58 -16.75
N HIS A 473 3.38 -31.49 -16.97
CA HIS A 473 4.68 -31.17 -17.57
C HIS A 473 4.51 -30.45 -18.91
N LYS A 474 3.69 -31.00 -19.83
CA LYS A 474 3.40 -30.35 -21.11
C LYS A 474 2.77 -28.98 -20.94
N LYS A 475 1.75 -28.85 -20.07
CA LYS A 475 1.05 -27.59 -19.82
C LYS A 475 1.95 -26.51 -19.20
N VAL A 476 2.90 -26.89 -18.35
CA VAL A 476 3.75 -25.95 -17.61
C VAL A 476 5.00 -25.56 -18.39
N PHE A 477 5.64 -26.50 -19.08
CA PHE A 477 6.96 -26.26 -19.70
C PHE A 477 6.90 -25.99 -21.20
N HIS A 478 5.95 -26.60 -21.91
CA HIS A 478 5.90 -26.59 -23.39
C HIS A 478 4.81 -25.70 -23.97
N VAL A 479 3.77 -25.35 -23.20
CA VAL A 479 2.78 -24.36 -23.65
C VAL A 479 3.44 -22.98 -23.69
N PRO A 480 3.47 -22.29 -24.84
CA PRO A 480 4.03 -20.95 -24.93
C PRO A 480 3.24 -19.94 -24.11
N LEU A 481 3.97 -19.05 -23.45
CA LEU A 481 3.44 -18.02 -22.56
C LEU A 481 3.65 -16.65 -23.19
N ASN A 482 2.73 -15.72 -22.97
CA ASN A 482 2.81 -14.35 -23.47
C ASN A 482 3.35 -13.43 -22.37
N CYS A 483 4.44 -12.73 -22.66
CA CYS A 483 4.92 -11.66 -21.81
C CYS A 483 4.18 -10.35 -22.13
N PRO A 484 3.88 -9.47 -21.15
CA PRO A 484 3.29 -8.16 -21.40
C PRO A 484 4.12 -7.26 -22.34
N CYS A 485 5.41 -7.55 -22.53
CA CYS A 485 6.24 -6.86 -23.52
C CYS A 485 5.94 -7.26 -24.99
N GLY A 486 5.09 -8.26 -25.21
CA GLY A 486 4.68 -8.76 -26.53
C GLY A 486 5.39 -10.02 -27.01
N ILE A 487 6.38 -10.53 -26.28
CA ILE A 487 7.13 -11.74 -26.63
C ILE A 487 6.40 -13.01 -26.19
N VAL A 488 6.48 -14.08 -27.00
CA VAL A 488 5.91 -15.39 -26.70
C VAL A 488 7.03 -16.43 -26.58
N LEU A 489 7.16 -17.06 -25.41
CA LEU A 489 8.22 -18.03 -25.11
C LEU A 489 7.70 -19.17 -24.25
N GLU A 490 8.32 -20.34 -24.35
CA GLU A 490 8.19 -21.44 -23.38
C GLU A 490 8.74 -21.04 -22.01
N LYS A 491 8.40 -21.79 -20.97
CA LYS A 491 8.62 -21.39 -19.58
C LYS A 491 10.07 -21.09 -19.22
N GLU A 492 11.01 -21.95 -19.56
CA GLU A 492 12.43 -21.76 -19.18
C GLU A 492 12.99 -20.48 -19.78
N LYS A 493 12.71 -20.25 -21.07
CA LYS A 493 13.10 -19.02 -21.77
C LYS A 493 12.34 -17.80 -21.26
N MET A 494 11.07 -17.95 -20.87
CA MET A 494 10.27 -16.87 -20.28
C MET A 494 10.84 -16.40 -18.95
N VAL A 495 11.27 -17.32 -18.08
CA VAL A 495 11.89 -16.98 -16.78
C VAL A 495 13.22 -16.25 -16.99
N GLN A 496 14.05 -16.72 -17.93
CA GLN A 496 15.30 -16.02 -18.30
C GLN A 496 15.01 -14.63 -18.88
N HIS A 497 14.04 -14.53 -19.78
CA HIS A 497 13.62 -13.28 -20.38
C HIS A 497 13.18 -12.28 -19.31
N GLN A 498 12.27 -12.66 -18.41
CA GLN A 498 11.74 -11.75 -17.39
C GLN A 498 12.75 -11.40 -16.29
N SER A 499 13.75 -12.24 -16.02
CA SER A 499 14.79 -11.93 -15.04
C SER A 499 15.85 -10.97 -15.57
N VAL A 500 16.23 -11.06 -16.84
CA VAL A 500 17.39 -10.33 -17.39
C VAL A 500 17.06 -9.38 -18.53
N GLU A 501 16.22 -9.79 -19.48
CA GLU A 501 16.07 -9.12 -20.78
C GLU A 501 14.84 -8.21 -20.88
N CYS A 502 13.76 -8.55 -20.16
CA CYS A 502 12.47 -7.90 -20.34
C CYS A 502 12.54 -6.42 -19.93
N PRO A 503 12.15 -5.48 -20.82
CA PRO A 503 12.14 -4.06 -20.48
C PRO A 503 11.19 -3.70 -19.34
N LEU A 504 10.14 -4.51 -19.15
CA LEU A 504 9.12 -4.33 -18.12
C LEU A 504 9.48 -5.03 -16.80
N ARG A 505 10.66 -5.68 -16.71
CA ARG A 505 11.10 -6.30 -15.45
C ARG A 505 11.31 -5.21 -14.39
N LEU A 506 10.89 -5.49 -13.16
CA LEU A 506 11.09 -4.59 -12.05
C LEU A 506 12.50 -4.76 -11.47
N VAL A 507 13.19 -3.64 -11.29
CA VAL A 507 14.53 -3.54 -10.69
C VAL A 507 14.52 -2.52 -9.58
N THR A 508 15.28 -2.78 -8.53
CA THR A 508 15.58 -1.76 -7.52
C THR A 508 16.66 -0.84 -8.08
N CYS A 509 16.35 0.44 -8.22
CA CYS A 509 17.32 1.45 -8.61
C CYS A 509 18.38 1.60 -7.51
N GLN A 510 19.65 1.43 -7.84
CA GLN A 510 20.73 1.59 -6.86
C GLN A 510 20.91 3.01 -6.31
N PHE A 511 20.28 4.03 -6.92
CA PHE A 511 20.43 5.43 -6.53
C PHE A 511 19.26 5.98 -5.70
N CYS A 512 18.00 5.68 -6.06
CA CYS A 512 16.83 6.09 -5.27
C CYS A 512 16.26 4.97 -4.40
N GLY A 513 16.62 3.72 -4.64
CA GLY A 513 16.09 2.57 -3.90
C GLY A 513 14.68 2.14 -4.31
N ASP A 514 14.03 2.82 -5.25
CA ASP A 514 12.68 2.47 -5.73
C ASP A 514 12.69 1.29 -6.69
N MET A 515 11.58 0.54 -6.70
CA MET A 515 11.32 -0.47 -7.74
C MET A 515 10.74 0.18 -8.99
N VAL A 516 11.47 0.08 -10.08
CA VAL A 516 11.14 0.70 -11.37
C VAL A 516 11.24 -0.33 -12.48
N GLN A 517 10.60 -0.07 -13.62
CA GLN A 517 10.85 -0.86 -14.82
C GLN A 517 12.28 -0.63 -15.30
N ALA A 518 12.98 -1.71 -15.68
CA ALA A 518 14.35 -1.63 -16.18
C ALA A 518 14.47 -0.74 -17.44
N GLY A 519 13.39 -0.67 -18.23
CA GLY A 519 13.41 -0.04 -19.53
C GLY A 519 14.29 -0.83 -20.49
N THR A 520 14.58 -0.26 -21.65
CA THR A 520 15.34 -0.97 -22.70
C THR A 520 16.83 -1.02 -22.37
N SER A 521 17.51 0.11 -22.49
CA SER A 521 18.92 0.26 -22.18
C SER A 521 19.21 1.73 -21.87
N ALA A 522 20.23 1.99 -21.06
CA ALA A 522 20.73 3.35 -20.88
C ALA A 522 21.06 3.99 -22.24
N ALA A 523 20.66 5.25 -22.42
CA ALA A 523 20.94 6.02 -23.63
C ALA A 523 22.44 6.29 -23.77
N ASP A 524 23.12 6.57 -22.65
CA ASP A 524 24.56 6.75 -22.58
C ASP A 524 25.29 5.38 -22.69
N VAL A 525 26.28 5.32 -23.59
CA VAL A 525 27.10 4.12 -23.82
C VAL A 525 27.92 3.77 -22.58
N ARG A 526 28.41 4.77 -21.84
CA ARG A 526 29.21 4.54 -20.62
C ARG A 526 28.38 3.90 -19.52
N ASP A 527 27.15 4.37 -19.36
CA ASP A 527 26.19 3.83 -18.39
C ASP A 527 25.79 2.39 -18.77
N ARG A 528 25.63 2.10 -20.07
CA ARG A 528 25.36 0.75 -20.55
C ARG A 528 26.52 -0.22 -20.26
N LEU A 529 27.77 0.22 -20.44
CA LEU A 529 28.95 -0.58 -20.09
C LEU A 529 29.08 -0.82 -18.58
N ARG A 530 28.52 0.06 -17.76
CA ARG A 530 28.39 -0.11 -16.30
C ARG A 530 27.21 -0.99 -15.88
N GLY A 531 26.41 -1.47 -16.84
CA GLY A 531 25.23 -2.29 -16.57
C GLY A 531 24.04 -1.52 -16.00
N LEU A 532 24.04 -0.18 -16.10
CA LEU A 532 22.93 0.62 -15.58
C LEU A 532 21.70 0.46 -16.46
N THR A 533 20.55 0.32 -15.80
CA THR A 533 19.24 0.35 -16.44
C THR A 533 18.90 1.77 -16.92
N GLN A 534 17.86 1.90 -17.76
CA GLN A 534 17.46 3.19 -18.31
C GLN A 534 17.13 4.20 -17.21
N HIS A 535 16.40 3.75 -16.19
CA HIS A 535 16.07 4.58 -15.03
C HIS A 535 17.31 4.94 -14.21
N GLU A 536 18.20 3.99 -13.92
CA GLU A 536 19.42 4.25 -13.13
C GLU A 536 20.35 5.26 -13.80
N SER A 537 20.46 5.25 -15.12
CA SER A 537 21.22 6.25 -15.87
C SER A 537 20.69 7.68 -15.62
N VAL A 538 19.37 7.86 -15.66
CA VAL A 538 18.73 9.16 -15.42
C VAL A 538 18.77 9.53 -13.93
N CYS A 539 18.38 8.61 -13.05
CA CYS A 539 18.36 8.83 -11.60
C CYS A 539 19.77 9.09 -11.04
N GLY A 540 20.78 8.37 -11.54
CA GLY A 540 22.17 8.52 -11.16
C GLY A 540 22.81 9.82 -11.65
N SER A 541 22.20 10.51 -12.61
CA SER A 541 22.64 11.82 -13.08
C SER A 541 22.26 12.96 -12.11
N ARG A 542 21.45 12.69 -11.09
CA ARG A 542 21.22 13.63 -9.98
C ARG A 542 22.52 13.88 -9.23
N THR A 543 22.72 15.10 -8.75
CA THR A 543 23.91 15.46 -7.99
C THR A 543 23.65 15.49 -6.49
N ALA A 544 24.60 15.00 -5.71
CA ALA A 544 24.64 15.15 -4.26
C ALA A 544 25.98 15.77 -3.83
N PRO A 545 26.03 16.53 -2.72
CA PRO A 545 27.29 17.02 -2.19
C PRO A 545 28.15 15.85 -1.68
N CYS A 546 29.43 15.83 -2.01
CA CYS A 546 30.38 14.86 -1.49
C CYS A 546 30.70 15.15 -0.02
N ASP A 547 30.60 14.15 0.86
CA ASP A 547 30.87 14.30 2.30
C ASP A 547 32.30 14.74 2.62
N SER A 548 33.26 14.44 1.73
CA SER A 548 34.68 14.75 1.95
C SER A 548 35.11 16.14 1.46
N CYS A 549 34.46 16.70 0.43
CA CYS A 549 34.85 18.00 -0.13
C CYS A 549 33.71 18.99 -0.40
N GLY A 550 32.46 18.60 -0.17
CA GLY A 550 31.27 19.41 -0.41
C GLY A 550 30.95 19.67 -1.88
N ARG A 551 31.74 19.17 -2.84
CA ARG A 551 31.46 19.35 -4.27
C ARG A 551 30.21 18.58 -4.67
N SER A 552 29.36 19.20 -5.48
CA SER A 552 28.19 18.53 -6.07
C SER A 552 28.66 17.59 -7.17
N VAL A 553 28.43 16.29 -6.98
CA VAL A 553 28.87 15.21 -7.89
C VAL A 553 27.67 14.35 -8.24
N MET A 554 27.59 13.90 -9.49
CA MET A 554 26.55 12.96 -9.91
C MET A 554 26.63 11.67 -9.09
N LEU A 555 25.49 11.15 -8.64
CA LEU A 555 25.42 9.93 -7.85
C LEU A 555 26.12 8.74 -8.55
N LYS A 556 25.98 8.64 -9.88
CA LYS A 556 26.62 7.59 -10.70
C LYS A 556 28.13 7.71 -10.87
N ASP A 557 28.70 8.86 -10.52
CA ASP A 557 30.15 9.13 -10.60
C ASP A 557 30.75 9.36 -9.19
N MET A 558 29.97 9.21 -8.12
CA MET A 558 30.43 9.45 -6.74
C MET A 558 31.54 8.46 -6.35
N ASP A 559 31.44 7.20 -6.80
CA ASP A 559 32.47 6.17 -6.66
C ASP A 559 33.79 6.60 -7.32
N ILE A 560 33.72 7.10 -8.55
CA ILE A 560 34.89 7.59 -9.28
C ILE A 560 35.47 8.84 -8.59
N HIS A 561 34.61 9.74 -8.13
CA HIS A 561 35.04 10.95 -7.45
C HIS A 561 35.77 10.63 -6.14
N GLN A 562 35.23 9.72 -5.33
CA GLN A 562 35.88 9.22 -4.12
C GLN A 562 37.27 8.66 -4.44
N VAL A 563 37.37 7.83 -5.48
CA VAL A 563 38.64 7.24 -5.89
C VAL A 563 39.62 8.29 -6.43
N ALA A 564 39.20 9.15 -7.34
CA ALA A 564 40.09 10.08 -8.05
C ALA A 564 40.50 11.31 -7.21
N VAL A 565 39.64 11.76 -6.29
CA VAL A 565 39.85 13.00 -5.52
C VAL A 565 40.21 12.71 -4.06
N HIS A 566 39.76 11.58 -3.51
CA HIS A 566 39.89 11.27 -2.09
C HIS A 566 40.67 9.99 -1.78
N GLN A 567 41.30 9.32 -2.76
CA GLN A 567 42.23 8.25 -2.45
C GLN A 567 43.35 8.74 -1.53
N LYS A 568 43.29 8.30 -0.27
CA LYS A 568 44.44 8.27 0.63
C LYS A 568 45.30 7.09 0.19
N ASN A 569 46.57 7.36 -0.14
CA ASN A 569 47.60 6.31 -0.23
C ASN A 569 47.69 5.51 1.07
#